data_AF-A0A934NP70-F1
#
_entry.id   AF-A0A934NP70-F1
#
_cell.length_a   1.000
_cell.length_b   1.000
_cell.length_c   1.000
_cell.angle_alpha   90.00
_cell.angle_beta   90.00
_cell.angle_gamma   90.00
#
_symmetry.space_group_name_H-M   'P 1'
#
loop_
_entity.id
_entity.type
_entity.pdbx_description
1 polymer ?
#
loop_
_entity_poly.entity_id
_entity_poly.type
_entity_poly.pdbx_seq_one_letter_code
_entity_poly.pdbx_strand_id
1 'polypeptide(L)'
;MRQLGTTLGTDDELAIQRSLELPEDEQNLLARATVFDVTVQAPFTGDAIKVLLEHRDRIALDVLVPYAAADDSVDIDMDRANAASGEVRLWRPKASAPQ
;
A
#
# COMPACT_ATOMS: atom_id res chain seq x y z
N MET A 1 -6.58 3.15 -12.59
CA MET A 1 -6.51 1.83 -11.91
C MET A 1 -6.13 0.79 -12.95
N ARG A 2 -5.02 0.06 -12.77
CA ARG A 2 -4.62 -1.02 -13.69
C ARG A 2 -5.30 -2.31 -13.24
N GLN A 3 -5.92 -3.05 -14.15
CA GLN A 3 -6.49 -4.36 -13.83
C GLN A 3 -5.41 -5.44 -13.88
N LEU A 4 -5.20 -6.13 -12.75
CA LEU A 4 -4.42 -7.35 -12.70
C LEU A 4 -5.30 -8.50 -13.22
N GLY A 5 -4.98 -9.03 -14.40
CA GLY A 5 -5.67 -10.18 -15.01
C GLY A 5 -5.28 -11.52 -14.40
N THR A 6 -4.90 -11.59 -13.13
CA THR A 6 -4.51 -12.85 -12.49
C THR A 6 -4.76 -12.74 -11.00
N THR A 7 -5.59 -13.65 -10.47
CA THR A 7 -5.82 -13.81 -9.03
C THR A 7 -4.49 -14.23 -8.40
N LEU A 8 -3.80 -13.28 -7.77
CA LEU A 8 -2.65 -13.56 -6.93
C LEU A 8 -3.19 -14.25 -5.68
N GLY A 9 -3.20 -15.59 -5.69
CA GLY A 9 -3.53 -16.42 -4.53
C GLY A 9 -2.39 -16.42 -3.51
N THR A 10 -1.98 -15.23 -3.07
CA THR A 10 -0.89 -15.10 -2.10
C THR A 10 -1.25 -13.96 -1.15
N ASP A 11 -1.50 -14.29 0.11
CA ASP A 11 -1.67 -13.32 1.22
C ASP A 11 -0.38 -12.53 1.54
N ASP A 12 0.60 -12.57 0.62
CA ASP A 12 1.88 -11.87 0.74
C ASP A 12 1.77 -10.52 0.04
N GLU A 13 1.48 -9.50 0.85
CA GLU A 13 1.41 -8.10 0.46
C GLU A 13 2.64 -7.66 -0.36
N LEU A 14 3.84 -8.11 0.00
CA LEU A 14 5.08 -7.74 -0.68
C LEU A 14 5.15 -8.36 -2.08
N ALA A 15 4.65 -9.58 -2.26
CA ALA A 15 4.57 -10.21 -3.57
C ALA A 15 3.58 -9.47 -4.48
N ILE A 16 2.41 -9.07 -3.96
CA ILE A 16 1.44 -8.27 -4.71
C ILE A 16 2.05 -6.93 -5.12
N GLN A 17 2.69 -6.22 -4.19
CA GLN A 17 3.38 -4.96 -4.51
C GLN A 17 4.39 -5.13 -5.62
N ARG A 18 5.29 -6.12 -5.51
CA ARG A 18 6.32 -6.40 -6.53
C ARG A 18 5.73 -6.70 -7.89
N SER A 19 4.60 -7.40 -7.94
CA SER A 19 3.92 -7.71 -9.20
C SER A 19 3.35 -6.47 -9.92
N LEU A 20 3.12 -5.38 -9.18
CA LEU A 20 2.61 -4.13 -9.71
C LEU A 20 3.72 -3.18 -10.20
N GLU A 21 4.98 -3.46 -9.86
CA GLU A 21 6.13 -2.63 -10.22
C GLU A 21 6.54 -2.88 -11.68
N LEU A 22 6.72 -1.80 -12.44
CA LEU A 22 7.37 -1.85 -13.74
C LEU A 22 8.86 -1.48 -13.61
N PRO A 23 9.74 -2.03 -14.48
CA PRO A 23 11.18 -1.72 -14.45
C PRO A 23 11.51 -0.23 -14.49
N GLU A 24 10.67 0.57 -15.14
CA GLU A 24 10.85 2.02 -15.31
C GLU A 24 10.26 2.88 -14.17
N ASP A 25 9.50 2.28 -13.24
CA ASP A 25 8.78 3.04 -12.21
C ASP A 25 9.71 3.83 -11.30
N GLU A 26 10.85 3.27 -10.91
CA GLU A 26 11.84 3.95 -10.05
C GLU A 26 12.34 5.26 -10.68
N GLN A 27 12.46 5.30 -12.01
CA GLN A 27 13.01 6.43 -12.76
C GLN A 27 11.94 7.46 -13.13
N ASN A 28 10.71 7.00 -13.42
CA ASN A 28 9.66 7.83 -14.01
C ASN A 28 8.62 8.33 -13.02
N LEU A 29 8.45 7.66 -11.87
CA LEU A 29 7.49 8.09 -10.86
C LEU A 29 8.15 9.07 -9.89
N LEU A 30 7.36 10.05 -9.44
CA LEU A 30 7.72 10.92 -8.31
C LEU A 30 7.18 10.38 -6.99
N ALA A 31 6.05 9.68 -7.06
CA ALA A 31 5.39 9.02 -5.95
C ALA A 31 4.64 7.78 -6.44
N ARG A 32 4.38 6.85 -5.53
CA ARG A 32 3.56 5.66 -5.74
C ARG A 32 2.57 5.51 -4.59
N ALA A 33 1.36 5.10 -4.92
CA ALA A 33 0.37 4.66 -3.95
C ALA A 33 -0.17 3.29 -4.36
N THR A 34 -0.12 2.32 -3.46
CA THR A 34 -0.75 1.01 -3.62
C THR A 34 -1.90 0.90 -2.63
N VAL A 35 -3.08 0.53 -3.11
CA VAL A 35 -4.31 0.50 -2.33
C VAL A 35 -4.79 -0.93 -2.20
N PHE A 36 -5.06 -1.35 -0.97
CA PHE A 36 -5.58 -2.66 -0.63
C PHE A 36 -6.87 -2.50 0.16
N ASP A 37 -7.85 -3.35 -0.13
CA ASP A 37 -8.93 -3.65 0.79
C ASP A 37 -8.45 -4.76 1.75
N VAL A 38 -8.52 -4.51 3.05
CA VAL A 38 -8.00 -5.41 4.08
C VAL A 38 -8.94 -5.49 5.28
N THR A 39 -9.02 -6.66 5.91
CA THR A 39 -9.57 -6.80 7.26
C THR A 39 -8.45 -6.71 8.28
N VAL A 40 -8.54 -5.71 9.16
CA VAL A 40 -7.52 -5.36 10.16
C VAL A 40 -7.89 -5.96 11.52
N GLN A 41 -6.89 -6.36 12.31
CA GLN A 41 -7.07 -6.80 13.71
C GLN A 41 -6.53 -5.79 14.74
N ALA A 42 -5.55 -4.97 14.36
CA ALA A 42 -4.99 -3.87 15.16
C ALA A 42 -4.53 -2.72 14.23
N PRO A 43 -4.61 -1.43 14.63
CA PRO A 43 -4.98 -0.93 15.95
C PRO A 43 -6.49 -0.98 16.24
N PHE A 44 -7.29 -1.36 15.25
CA PHE A 44 -8.70 -1.66 15.40
C PHE A 44 -9.04 -2.98 14.68
N THR A 45 -10.22 -3.51 14.97
CA THR A 45 -10.77 -4.67 14.27
C THR A 45 -11.86 -4.23 13.29
N GLY A 46 -11.78 -4.69 12.05
CA GLY A 46 -12.76 -4.41 10.99
C GLY A 46 -12.12 -4.17 9.62
N ASP A 47 -12.95 -3.88 8.63
CA ASP A 47 -12.49 -3.61 7.26
C ASP A 47 -11.90 -2.21 7.14
N ALA A 48 -10.88 -2.09 6.30
CA ALA A 48 -10.16 -0.86 6.07
C ALA A 48 -9.55 -0.82 4.68
N ILE A 49 -9.37 0.40 4.18
CA ILE A 49 -8.49 0.65 3.05
C ILE A 49 -7.08 0.88 3.59
N LYS A 50 -6.14 0.02 3.19
CA LYS A 50 -4.71 0.22 3.41
C LYS A 50 -4.10 0.91 2.19
N VAL A 51 -3.52 2.08 2.40
CA VAL A 51 -2.78 2.82 1.38
C VAL A 51 -1.30 2.83 1.75
N LEU A 52 -0.49 2.28 0.86
CA LEU A 52 0.96 2.32 0.95
C LEU A 52 1.48 3.41 0.04
N LEU A 53 1.91 4.51 0.63
CA LEU A 53 2.39 5.68 -0.07
C LEU A 53 3.91 5.75 0.01
N GLU A 54 4.57 6.00 -1.11
CA GLU A 54 6.00 6.23 -1.18
C GLU A 54 6.30 7.41 -2.10
N HIS A 55 7.28 8.23 -1.73
CA HIS A 55 7.81 9.33 -2.52
C HIS A 55 9.29 9.09 -2.85
N ARG A 56 9.75 9.57 -4.01
CA ARG A 56 11.15 9.44 -4.45
C ARG A 56 12.18 10.01 -3.47
N ASP A 57 11.75 10.96 -2.65
CA ASP A 57 12.57 11.58 -1.60
C ASP A 57 12.66 10.69 -0.34
N ARG A 58 12.36 9.39 -0.47
CA ARG A 58 12.43 8.36 0.58
C ARG A 58 11.47 8.60 1.74
N ILE A 59 10.33 9.19 1.44
CA ILE A 59 9.22 9.31 2.39
C ILE A 59 8.28 8.14 2.12
N ALA A 60 7.99 7.33 3.12
CA ALA A 60 7.02 6.25 3.03
C ALA A 60 6.02 6.33 4.19
N LEU A 61 4.73 6.17 3.87
CA LEU A 61 3.63 6.20 4.81
C LEU A 61 2.69 5.03 4.54
N ASP A 62 2.34 4.32 5.62
CA ASP A 62 1.29 3.31 5.60
C ASP A 62 0.06 3.94 6.26
N VAL A 63 -1.03 4.07 5.51
CA VAL A 63 -2.28 4.67 5.97
C VAL A 63 -3.35 3.59 6.03
N LEU A 64 -4.06 3.51 7.15
CA LEU A 64 -5.24 2.67 7.34
C LEU A 64 -6.45 3.56 7.53
N VAL A 65 -7.46 3.37 6.67
CA VAL A 65 -8.72 4.10 6.72
C VAL A 65 -9.85 3.10 6.94
N PRO A 66 -10.37 2.95 8.17
CA PRO A 66 -11.50 2.08 8.44
C PRO A 66 -12.74 2.53 7.66
N TYR A 67 -13.53 1.55 7.24
CA TYR A 67 -14.84 1.80 6.67
C TYR A 67 -15.85 0.73 7.07
N ALA A 68 -17.13 1.06 6.95
CA ALA A 68 -18.22 0.11 7.02
C ALA A 68 -19.05 0.19 5.74
N ALA A 69 -19.25 -0.94 5.08
CA ALA A 69 -20.14 -1.02 3.93
C ALA A 69 -21.59 -1.19 4.39
N ALA A 70 -22.49 -0.39 3.82
CA ALA A 70 -23.94 -0.55 3.90
C ALA A 70 -24.48 -0.83 2.49
N ASP A 71 -25.76 -1.18 2.37
CA ASP A 71 -26.36 -1.66 1.13
C ASP A 71 -26.21 -0.68 -0.06
N ASP A 72 -26.18 0.63 0.19
CA ASP A 72 -26.08 1.68 -0.83
C ASP A 72 -24.96 2.71 -0.57
N SER A 73 -24.17 2.51 0.46
CA SER A 73 -23.21 3.51 0.95
C SER A 73 -21.99 2.88 1.62
N VAL A 74 -20.92 3.66 1.72
CA VAL A 74 -19.71 3.30 2.47
C VAL A 74 -19.44 4.43 3.45
N ASP A 75 -19.50 4.10 4.74
CA ASP A 75 -19.16 5.02 5.81
C ASP A 75 -17.67 4.94 6.07
N ILE A 76 -16.97 6.05 5.81
CA ILE A 76 -15.53 6.18 6.05
C ILE A 76 -15.31 6.85 7.40
N ASP A 77 -14.61 6.17 8.31
CA ASP A 77 -14.28 6.70 9.63
C ASP A 77 -12.91 7.39 9.60
N MET A 78 -12.92 8.68 9.26
CA MET A 78 -11.71 9.51 9.20
C MET A 78 -11.12 9.81 10.59
N ASP A 79 -11.94 9.79 11.65
CA ASP A 79 -11.46 10.03 13.02
C ASP A 79 -10.61 8.87 13.54
N ARG A 80 -10.85 7.67 13.01
CA ARG A 80 -10.06 6.46 13.27
C ARG A 80 -9.02 6.13 12.21
N ALA A 81 -8.89 6.99 11.19
CA ALA A 81 -7.82 6.85 10.22
C ALA A 81 -6.46 6.96 10.93
N ASN A 82 -5.55 6.05 10.59
CA ASN A 82 -4.23 5.99 11.18
C ASN A 82 -3.17 6.06 10.08
N ALA A 83 -2.13 6.85 10.31
CA ALA A 83 -0.96 6.90 9.45
C ALA A 83 0.29 6.61 10.28
N ALA A 84 1.14 5.74 9.76
CA ALA A 84 2.43 5.40 10.35
C ALA A 84 3.53 5.52 9.30
N SER A 85 4.78 5.62 9.77
CA SER A 85 5.94 5.51 8.89
C SER A 85 5.96 4.13 8.24
N GLY A 86 6.09 4.10 6.92
CA GLY A 86 6.17 2.90 6.11
C GLY A 86 7.60 2.50 5.72
N GLU A 87 7.73 1.40 4.98
CA GLU A 87 8.99 0.97 4.34
C GLU A 87 9.10 1.56 2.93
N VAL A 88 10.26 2.11 2.58
CA VAL A 88 10.60 2.47 1.20
C VAL A 88 10.93 1.20 0.42
N ARG A 89 10.13 0.89 -0.59
CA ARG A 89 10.15 -0.34 -1.37
C ARG A 89 10.59 -0.10 -2.82
N LEU A 90 10.16 0.98 -3.47
CA LEU A 90 10.55 1.29 -4.85
C LEU A 90 11.95 1.91 -4.92
N TRP A 91 12.18 2.97 -4.15
CA TRP A 91 13.46 3.71 -4.12
C TRP A 91 14.41 3.21 -3.02
N ARG A 92 14.57 1.87 -2.93
CA ARG A 92 15.48 1.26 -1.94
C ARG A 92 16.93 1.68 -2.22
N PRO A 93 17.77 1.84 -1.19
CA PRO A 93 19.20 1.95 -1.40
C PRO A 93 19.69 0.71 -2.15
N LYS A 94 20.42 0.88 -3.26
CA LYS A 94 21.14 -0.25 -3.87
C LYS A 94 22.03 -0.86 -2.80
N ALA A 95 21.87 -2.16 -2.53
CA ALA A 95 22.78 -2.88 -1.65
C ALA A 95 24.22 -2.61 -2.14
N SER A 96 25.06 -2.08 -1.26
CA SER A 96 26.48 -1.95 -1.56
C SER A 96 27.02 -3.35 -1.82
N ALA A 97 27.62 -3.58 -2.99
CA ALA A 97 28.30 -4.85 -3.25
C ALA A 97 29.34 -5.08 -2.14
N PRO A 98 29.47 -6.32 -1.62
CA PRO A 98 30.58 -6.63 -0.73
C PRO A 98 31.89 -6.31 -1.46
N GLN A 99 32.76 -5.53 -0.82
CA GLN A 99 34.13 -5.28 -1.28
C GLN A 99 34.96 -6.56 -1.20
#